data_AF-A0A3L7W6U0-F1
#
_entry.id   AF-A0A3L7W6U0-F1
#
_cell.length_a   1.000
_cell.length_b   1.000
_cell.length_c   1.000
_cell.angle_alpha   90.00
_cell.angle_beta   90.00
_cell.angle_gamma   90.00
#
_symmetry.space_group_name_H-M   'P 1'
#
loop_
_entity.id
_entity.type
_entity.pdbx_description
1 polymer ?
#
loop_
_entity_poly.entity_id
_entity_poly.type
_entity_poly.pdbx_seq_one_letter_code
_entity_poly.pdbx_strand_id
1 'polypeptide(L)'
;MTSETTSRIVSVIASLPVEHATFGLGGRQRDYTGASLLAYAQAAGLLDAPSIEHGYFVITASDGARITVGLAEADPSVSPRPILLATTQDGEALRVGVRLVVAREGTRSLLGVTGIEYHTAHAGALGTPASAVAIGGDLRAPGRHGLDGHESHSVTTEQGDGAIAWSGVPLHDLLADAGMFTMRDGEELAQLIVVVTSDDGSYVVLAASEVGPEYHQAAVLLASERDGSTLGDDGPLCLVVPYDRTSARRLARVVSVSLRTG
;
A
#
# COMPACT_ATOMS: atom_id res chain seq x y z
N MET A 1 -23.36 -19.77 10.55
CA MET A 1 -24.38 -18.93 9.88
C MET A 1 -23.63 -17.76 9.26
N THR A 2 -23.65 -17.61 7.93
CA THR A 2 -23.05 -16.45 7.26
C THR A 2 -23.87 -15.20 7.61
N SER A 3 -23.21 -14.10 7.97
CA SER A 3 -23.88 -12.82 8.23
C SER A 3 -24.56 -12.30 6.96
N GLU A 4 -25.65 -11.54 7.10
CA GLU A 4 -26.33 -10.89 5.97
C GLU A 4 -25.37 -10.04 5.14
N THR A 5 -24.42 -9.36 5.79
CA THR A 5 -23.38 -8.56 5.12
C THR A 5 -22.48 -9.43 4.25
N THR A 6 -22.01 -10.58 4.77
CA THR A 6 -21.18 -11.52 4.00
C THR A 6 -21.95 -12.07 2.78
N SER A 7 -23.24 -12.37 2.93
CA SER A 7 -24.08 -12.83 1.82
C SER A 7 -24.20 -11.77 0.72
N ARG A 8 -24.33 -10.48 1.09
CA ARG A 8 -24.33 -9.37 0.11
C ARG A 8 -23.00 -9.24 -0.62
N ILE A 9 -21.87 -9.31 0.11
CA ILE A 9 -20.52 -9.27 -0.49
C ILE A 9 -20.38 -10.38 -1.54
N VAL A 10 -20.71 -11.63 -1.17
CA VAL A 10 -20.64 -12.79 -2.08
C VAL A 10 -21.55 -12.61 -3.29
N SER A 11 -22.76 -12.08 -3.10
CA SER A 11 -23.70 -11.83 -4.20
C SER A 11 -23.17 -10.83 -5.21
N VAL A 12 -22.48 -9.77 -4.78
CA VAL A 12 -21.85 -8.82 -5.70
C VAL A 12 -20.67 -9.47 -6.42
N ILE A 13 -19.80 -10.18 -5.69
CA ILE A 13 -18.65 -10.89 -6.28
C ILE A 13 -19.09 -11.85 -7.39
N ALA A 14 -20.19 -12.59 -7.18
CA ALA A 14 -20.71 -13.55 -8.16
C ALA A 14 -21.16 -12.92 -9.49
N SER A 15 -21.35 -11.58 -9.54
CA SER A 15 -21.72 -10.85 -10.75
C SER A 15 -20.54 -10.24 -11.52
N LEU A 16 -19.32 -10.35 -10.97
CA LEU A 16 -18.13 -9.69 -11.50
C LEU A 16 -17.26 -10.63 -12.33
N PRO A 17 -16.38 -10.08 -13.19
CA PRO A 17 -15.36 -10.87 -13.86
C PRO A 17 -14.52 -11.66 -12.87
N VAL A 18 -14.28 -12.92 -13.23
CA VAL A 18 -13.47 -13.83 -12.42
C VAL A 18 -11.98 -13.56 -12.68
N GLU A 19 -11.23 -13.40 -11.61
CA GLU A 19 -9.79 -13.22 -11.60
C GLU A 19 -9.10 -14.30 -10.77
N HIS A 20 -7.81 -14.50 -11.06
CA HIS A 20 -6.99 -15.54 -10.47
C HIS A 20 -5.71 -14.95 -9.86
N ALA A 21 -5.32 -15.45 -8.70
CA ALA A 21 -4.03 -15.13 -8.09
C ALA A 21 -3.40 -16.38 -7.47
N THR A 22 -2.09 -16.54 -7.66
CA THR A 22 -1.30 -17.63 -7.09
C THR A 22 -0.18 -17.04 -6.26
N PHE A 23 -0.09 -17.43 -4.99
CA PHE A 23 1.02 -17.00 -4.11
C PHE A 23 1.23 -17.96 -2.94
N GLY A 24 2.37 -17.78 -2.26
CA GLY A 24 2.72 -18.56 -1.08
C GLY A 24 1.99 -18.09 0.17
N LEU A 25 1.22 -18.97 0.81
CA LEU A 25 0.64 -18.75 2.13
C LEU A 25 1.05 -19.90 3.07
N GLY A 26 1.67 -19.57 4.21
CA GLY A 26 2.13 -20.58 5.17
C GLY A 26 3.15 -21.57 4.57
N GLY A 27 4.04 -21.08 3.70
CA GLY A 27 5.07 -21.89 3.04
C GLY A 27 4.56 -22.79 1.90
N ARG A 28 3.29 -22.65 1.48
CA ARG A 28 2.70 -23.41 0.37
C ARG A 28 2.13 -22.48 -0.68
N GLN A 29 2.37 -22.77 -1.95
CA GLN A 29 1.63 -22.13 -3.04
C GLN A 29 0.14 -22.50 -2.93
N ARG A 30 -0.69 -21.52 -3.25
CA ARG A 30 -2.15 -21.58 -3.22
C ARG A 30 -2.71 -20.82 -4.39
N ASP A 31 -3.73 -21.39 -5.00
CA ASP A 31 -4.48 -20.76 -6.09
C ASP A 31 -5.77 -20.19 -5.54
N TYR A 32 -6.07 -18.94 -5.86
CA TYR A 32 -7.30 -18.27 -5.45
C TYR A 32 -8.04 -17.74 -6.65
N THR A 33 -9.37 -17.85 -6.58
CA THR A 33 -10.26 -17.31 -7.61
C THR A 33 -11.36 -16.47 -6.94
N GLY A 34 -11.66 -15.33 -7.55
CA GLY A 34 -12.63 -14.37 -7.03
C GLY A 34 -12.79 -13.18 -7.96
N ALA A 35 -13.11 -12.01 -7.40
CA ALA A 35 -13.18 -10.75 -8.15
C ALA A 35 -12.15 -9.74 -7.61
N SER A 36 -11.73 -8.78 -8.43
CA SER A 36 -10.91 -7.65 -7.97
C SER A 36 -11.62 -6.85 -6.86
N LEU A 37 -10.85 -6.43 -5.85
CA LEU A 37 -11.33 -5.53 -4.80
C LEU A 37 -11.84 -4.20 -5.39
N LEU A 38 -11.16 -3.66 -6.41
CA LEU A 38 -11.58 -2.44 -7.09
C LEU A 38 -12.91 -2.64 -7.82
N ALA A 39 -13.03 -3.73 -8.59
CA ALA A 39 -14.27 -4.05 -9.32
C ALA A 39 -15.45 -4.23 -8.36
N TYR A 40 -15.22 -4.88 -7.21
CA TYR A 40 -16.21 -4.97 -6.15
C TYR A 40 -16.60 -3.61 -5.60
N ALA A 41 -15.63 -2.76 -5.26
CA ALA A 41 -15.91 -1.44 -4.68
C ALA A 41 -16.73 -0.56 -5.63
N GLN A 42 -16.44 -0.64 -6.94
CA GLN A 42 -17.23 0.03 -7.98
C GLN A 42 -18.66 -0.51 -8.05
N ALA A 43 -18.83 -1.83 -8.14
CA ALA A 43 -20.14 -2.46 -8.26
C ALA A 43 -21.01 -2.32 -7.01
N ALA A 44 -20.39 -2.28 -5.83
CA ALA A 44 -21.04 -2.04 -4.56
C ALA A 44 -21.33 -0.54 -4.30
N GLY A 45 -20.90 0.36 -5.19
CA GLY A 45 -21.12 1.81 -5.05
C GLY A 45 -20.35 2.44 -3.90
N LEU A 46 -19.19 1.89 -3.54
CA LEU A 46 -18.37 2.38 -2.41
C LEU A 46 -17.50 3.58 -2.79
N LEU A 47 -17.21 3.77 -4.08
CA LEU A 47 -16.31 4.81 -4.55
C LEU A 47 -17.10 6.06 -4.93
N ASP A 48 -17.02 7.10 -4.10
CA ASP A 48 -17.50 8.44 -4.44
C ASP A 48 -16.32 9.33 -4.83
N ALA A 49 -16.29 9.78 -6.09
CA ALA A 49 -15.20 10.57 -6.69
C ALA A 49 -13.78 10.10 -6.30
N PRO A 50 -13.42 8.82 -6.55
CA PRO A 50 -12.17 8.26 -6.05
C PRO A 50 -10.95 8.96 -6.65
N SER A 51 -9.98 9.29 -5.79
CA SER A 51 -8.62 9.62 -6.23
C SER A 51 -7.71 8.44 -5.91
N ILE A 52 -7.10 7.87 -6.95
CA ILE A 52 -6.24 6.68 -6.88
C ILE A 52 -5.12 6.86 -5.85
N GLU A 53 -4.51 8.05 -5.81
CA GLU A 53 -3.38 8.37 -4.94
C GLU A 53 -3.77 8.66 -3.48
N HIS A 54 -5.04 9.02 -3.22
CA HIS A 54 -5.49 9.50 -1.91
C HIS A 54 -6.39 8.52 -1.16
N GLY A 55 -6.87 7.49 -1.86
CA GLY A 55 -7.85 6.54 -1.37
C GLY A 55 -7.24 5.28 -0.77
N TYR A 56 -7.93 4.68 0.18
CA TYR A 56 -7.61 3.38 0.74
C TYR A 56 -8.88 2.66 1.19
N PHE A 57 -8.79 1.34 1.31
CA PHE A 57 -9.84 0.49 1.84
C PHE A 57 -9.50 0.07 3.27
N VAL A 58 -10.51 -0.09 4.11
CA VAL A 58 -10.44 -0.81 5.38
C VAL A 58 -11.27 -2.08 5.24
N ILE A 59 -10.63 -3.23 5.41
CA ILE A 59 -11.24 -4.56 5.27
C ILE A 59 -11.35 -5.19 6.65
N THR A 60 -12.55 -5.60 7.04
CA THR A 60 -12.85 -6.17 8.36
C THR A 60 -13.22 -7.66 8.26
N ALA A 61 -12.60 -8.50 9.07
CA ALA A 61 -12.91 -9.93 9.19
C ALA A 61 -13.89 -10.24 10.32
N SER A 62 -14.46 -11.44 10.27
CA SER A 62 -15.40 -11.94 11.28
C SER A 62 -14.81 -12.11 12.68
N ASP A 63 -13.48 -12.24 12.80
CA ASP A 63 -12.77 -12.27 14.08
C ASP A 63 -12.41 -10.87 14.61
N GLY A 64 -12.78 -9.81 13.87
CA GLY A 64 -12.50 -8.42 14.21
C GLY A 64 -11.17 -7.89 13.67
N ALA A 65 -10.34 -8.71 13.02
CA ALA A 65 -9.11 -8.25 12.40
C ALA A 65 -9.43 -7.27 11.25
N ARG A 66 -8.59 -6.23 11.13
CA ARG A 66 -8.73 -5.18 10.11
C ARG A 66 -7.43 -4.99 9.34
N ILE A 67 -7.54 -4.82 8.02
CA ILE A 67 -6.42 -4.55 7.13
C ILE A 67 -6.72 -3.37 6.21
N THR A 68 -5.76 -2.47 6.02
CA THR A 68 -5.80 -1.39 5.04
C THR A 68 -5.17 -1.82 3.72
N VAL A 69 -5.78 -1.41 2.61
CA VAL A 69 -5.25 -1.60 1.25
C VAL A 69 -5.31 -0.26 0.52
N GLY A 70 -4.20 0.21 -0.06
CA GLY A 70 -4.21 1.44 -0.85
C GLY A 70 -5.07 1.27 -2.12
N LEU A 71 -5.82 2.30 -2.52
CA LEU A 71 -6.63 2.23 -3.75
C LEU A 71 -5.74 2.00 -4.97
N ALA A 72 -4.61 2.71 -5.06
CA ALA A 72 -3.57 2.48 -6.05
C ALA A 72 -2.99 1.05 -6.04
N GLU A 73 -2.83 0.44 -4.86
CA GLU A 73 -2.35 -0.95 -4.76
C GLU A 73 -3.37 -1.95 -5.33
N ALA A 74 -4.66 -1.65 -5.20
CA ALA A 74 -5.76 -2.47 -5.72
C ALA A 74 -6.11 -2.18 -7.20
N ASP A 75 -5.59 -1.08 -7.78
CA ASP A 75 -5.90 -0.67 -9.14
C ASP A 75 -4.97 -1.35 -10.15
N PRO A 76 -5.49 -2.18 -11.09
CA PRO A 76 -4.67 -2.87 -12.07
C PRO A 76 -4.06 -1.92 -13.11
N SER A 77 -4.44 -0.64 -13.20
CA SER A 77 -3.69 0.34 -14.00
C SER A 77 -2.39 0.77 -13.32
N VAL A 78 -2.31 0.64 -11.99
CA VAL A 78 -1.15 1.03 -11.16
C VAL A 78 -0.35 -0.19 -10.71
N SER A 79 -0.97 -1.21 -10.14
CA SER A 79 -0.28 -2.38 -9.61
C SER A 79 -0.37 -3.58 -10.55
N PRO A 80 0.74 -4.28 -10.87
CA PRO A 80 0.71 -5.53 -11.62
C PRO A 80 0.22 -6.72 -10.80
N ARG A 81 0.05 -6.57 -9.48
CA ARG A 81 -0.35 -7.66 -8.60
C ARG A 81 -1.82 -7.50 -8.22
N PRO A 82 -2.67 -8.48 -8.53
CA PRO A 82 -4.10 -8.37 -8.22
C PRO A 82 -4.33 -8.42 -6.71
N ILE A 83 -5.31 -7.64 -6.26
CA ILE A 83 -5.91 -7.75 -4.93
C ILE A 83 -7.32 -8.28 -5.09
N LEU A 84 -7.55 -9.50 -4.61
CA LEU A 84 -8.78 -10.24 -4.85
C LEU A 84 -9.63 -10.37 -3.59
N LEU A 85 -10.94 -10.36 -3.81
CA LEU A 85 -11.92 -10.95 -2.92
C LEU A 85 -12.20 -12.38 -3.40
N ALA A 86 -11.42 -13.32 -2.89
CA ALA A 86 -11.47 -14.72 -3.26
C ALA A 86 -12.67 -15.42 -2.63
N THR A 87 -13.33 -16.27 -3.42
CA THR A 87 -14.41 -17.16 -2.98
C THR A 87 -14.02 -18.64 -3.08
N THR A 88 -12.95 -18.95 -3.82
CA THR A 88 -12.38 -20.30 -3.89
C THR A 88 -10.87 -20.29 -3.61
N GLN A 89 -10.38 -21.41 -3.10
CA GLN A 89 -8.97 -21.71 -2.90
C GLN A 89 -8.68 -23.13 -3.37
N ASP A 90 -7.64 -23.31 -4.17
CA ASP A 90 -7.20 -24.60 -4.72
C ASP A 90 -8.35 -25.36 -5.44
N GLY A 91 -9.22 -24.61 -6.13
CA GLY A 91 -10.39 -25.13 -6.84
C GLY A 91 -11.63 -25.39 -5.98
N GLU A 92 -11.52 -25.28 -4.65
CA GLU A 92 -12.60 -25.54 -3.70
C GLU A 92 -13.20 -24.25 -3.15
N ALA A 93 -14.50 -24.23 -2.90
CA ALA A 93 -15.14 -23.09 -2.25
C ALA A 93 -14.57 -22.86 -0.84
N LEU A 94 -14.34 -21.61 -0.47
CA LEU A 94 -13.87 -21.27 0.86
C LEU A 94 -14.91 -21.67 1.91
N ARG A 95 -14.44 -22.31 3.00
CA ARG A 95 -15.31 -22.72 4.11
C ARG A 95 -15.88 -21.53 4.88
N VAL A 96 -15.20 -20.38 4.83
CA VAL A 96 -15.54 -19.16 5.58
C VAL A 96 -15.60 -17.99 4.62
N GLY A 97 -16.76 -17.83 3.96
CA GLY A 97 -17.12 -16.65 3.18
C GLY A 97 -16.06 -16.23 2.15
N VAL A 98 -15.66 -14.97 2.23
CA VAL A 98 -14.72 -14.32 1.31
C VAL A 98 -13.36 -14.18 1.98
N ARG A 99 -12.29 -14.32 1.20
CA ARG A 99 -10.91 -14.02 1.62
C ARG A 99 -10.36 -12.83 0.84
N LEU A 100 -9.87 -11.81 1.53
CA LEU A 100 -8.98 -10.82 0.93
C LEU A 100 -7.63 -11.48 0.63
N VAL A 101 -7.19 -11.36 -0.62
CA VAL A 101 -5.94 -11.90 -1.13
C VAL A 101 -5.10 -10.74 -1.65
N VAL A 102 -3.92 -10.55 -1.07
CA VAL A 102 -2.92 -9.59 -1.53
C VAL A 102 -1.73 -10.38 -2.08
N ALA A 103 -1.61 -10.46 -3.41
CA ALA A 103 -0.75 -11.40 -4.13
C ALA A 103 0.77 -11.14 -4.04
N ARG A 104 1.22 -10.41 -3.02
CA ARG A 104 2.64 -10.10 -2.79
C ARG A 104 3.26 -10.94 -1.67
N GLU A 105 2.51 -11.31 -0.64
CA GLU A 105 3.14 -11.76 0.62
C GLU A 105 2.40 -12.82 1.44
N GLY A 106 1.12 -13.05 1.19
CA GLY A 106 0.29 -13.94 2.01
C GLY A 106 0.10 -13.53 3.49
N THR A 107 0.94 -12.67 4.06
CA THR A 107 0.83 -12.10 5.41
C THR A 107 -0.33 -11.10 5.54
N ARG A 108 -0.67 -10.40 4.45
CA ARG A 108 -1.75 -9.40 4.38
C ARG A 108 -3.10 -9.96 3.89
N SER A 109 -3.26 -11.28 3.91
CA SER A 109 -4.49 -11.94 3.46
C SER A 109 -5.45 -12.22 4.61
N LEU A 110 -6.70 -11.80 4.48
CA LEU A 110 -7.69 -11.84 5.54
C LEU A 110 -8.85 -12.77 5.20
N LEU A 111 -9.11 -13.80 6.01
CA LEU A 111 -10.22 -14.75 5.79
C LEU A 111 -11.49 -14.29 6.54
N GLY A 112 -12.66 -14.58 5.98
CA GLY A 112 -13.93 -14.27 6.63
C GLY A 112 -14.27 -12.78 6.57
N VAL A 113 -14.04 -12.16 5.40
CA VAL A 113 -14.36 -10.74 5.19
C VAL A 113 -15.85 -10.48 5.45
N THR A 114 -16.12 -9.51 6.30
CA THR A 114 -17.45 -9.06 6.72
C THR A 114 -17.70 -7.58 6.45
N GLY A 115 -16.66 -6.77 6.25
CA GLY A 115 -16.76 -5.35 5.94
C GLY A 115 -15.70 -4.90 4.96
N ILE A 116 -16.07 -3.99 4.06
CA ILE A 116 -15.20 -3.35 3.08
C ILE A 116 -15.64 -1.89 3.01
N GLU A 117 -14.80 -0.99 3.48
CA GLU A 117 -15.06 0.44 3.53
C GLU A 117 -14.01 1.18 2.70
N TYR A 118 -14.41 2.26 2.05
CA TYR A 118 -13.51 3.14 1.31
C TYR A 118 -13.37 4.46 2.04
N HIS A 119 -12.14 4.94 2.15
CA HIS A 119 -11.78 6.18 2.81
C HIS A 119 -10.80 6.96 1.96
N THR A 120 -10.73 8.26 2.20
CA THR A 120 -9.69 9.14 1.67
C THR A 120 -8.89 9.71 2.83
N ALA A 121 -7.58 9.81 2.65
CA ALA A 121 -6.74 10.54 3.57
C ALA A 121 -6.67 12.03 3.17
N HIS A 122 -5.94 12.80 3.96
CA HIS A 122 -5.62 14.19 3.65
C HIS A 122 -4.12 14.40 3.75
N ALA A 123 -3.60 15.41 3.05
CA ALA A 123 -2.19 15.78 3.12
C ALA A 123 -1.67 15.92 4.56
N GLY A 124 -0.37 15.70 4.71
CA GLY A 124 0.39 15.96 5.93
C GLY A 124 0.76 17.43 6.09
N ALA A 125 1.69 17.68 7.00
CA ALA A 125 2.22 19.01 7.21
C ALA A 125 3.00 19.48 5.97
N LEU A 126 2.71 20.71 5.52
CA LEU A 126 3.49 21.38 4.49
C LEU A 126 4.82 21.90 5.07
N GLY A 127 5.77 22.16 4.18
CA GLY A 127 7.07 22.68 4.55
C GLY A 127 7.89 23.10 3.33
N THR A 128 9.14 23.44 3.56
CA THR A 128 10.10 23.67 2.48
C THR A 128 10.86 22.37 2.19
N PRO A 129 11.06 21.99 0.93
CA PRO A 129 11.87 20.83 0.59
C PRO A 129 13.28 20.93 1.18
N ALA A 130 13.72 19.85 1.82
CA ALA A 130 15.04 19.75 2.44
C ALA A 130 15.55 18.30 2.33
N SER A 131 16.85 18.09 2.52
CA SER A 131 17.45 16.74 2.58
C SER A 131 17.04 15.95 3.83
N ALA A 132 16.39 16.61 4.79
CA ALA A 132 15.74 15.96 5.92
C ALA A 132 14.22 16.14 5.82
N VAL A 133 13.48 15.04 5.94
CA VAL A 133 12.01 14.99 5.86
C VAL A 133 11.39 15.06 7.25
N ALA A 134 10.23 15.69 7.39
CA ALA A 134 9.45 15.64 8.62
C ALA A 134 8.69 14.31 8.69
N ILE A 135 8.91 13.52 9.73
CA ILE A 135 8.23 12.24 9.96
C ILE A 135 7.41 12.34 11.25
N GLY A 136 6.12 11.97 11.18
CA GLY A 136 5.24 12.06 12.33
C GLY A 136 3.94 11.27 12.20
N GLY A 137 2.88 11.78 12.82
CA GLY A 137 1.62 11.06 13.00
C GLY A 137 1.67 10.16 14.23
N ASP A 138 1.10 8.96 14.13
CA ASP A 138 0.94 7.97 15.21
C ASP A 138 2.27 7.23 15.51
N LEU A 139 3.36 7.98 15.61
CA LEU A 139 4.73 7.49 15.83
C LEU A 139 5.21 7.86 17.23
N ARG A 140 6.07 7.01 17.82
CA ARG A 140 6.57 7.22 19.20
C ARG A 140 7.65 8.29 19.30
N ALA A 141 8.37 8.55 18.21
CA ALA A 141 9.47 9.51 18.15
C ALA A 141 9.38 10.36 16.87
N PRO A 142 8.35 11.19 16.69
CA PRO A 142 8.24 12.06 15.52
C PRO A 142 9.38 13.10 15.50
N GLY A 143 9.83 13.49 14.31
CA GLY A 143 10.96 14.38 14.17
C GLY A 143 11.34 14.69 12.72
N ARG A 144 12.48 15.36 12.55
CA ARG A 144 13.12 15.51 11.23
C ARG A 144 14.19 14.44 11.08
N HIS A 145 14.14 13.70 9.99
CA HIS A 145 15.05 12.60 9.71
C HIS A 145 15.80 12.90 8.42
N GLY A 146 17.13 12.95 8.51
CA GLY A 146 18.01 12.96 7.34
C GLY A 146 18.16 11.56 6.76
N LEU A 147 18.77 11.47 5.59
CA LEU A 147 19.14 10.17 5.00
C LEU A 147 20.48 9.65 5.53
N ASP A 148 21.27 10.51 6.17
CA ASP A 148 22.61 10.20 6.65
C ASP A 148 22.59 9.06 7.69
N GLY A 149 23.48 8.07 7.52
CA GLY A 149 23.60 6.94 8.44
C GLY A 149 22.76 5.71 8.06
N HIS A 150 21.89 5.81 7.06
CA HIS A 150 21.20 4.67 6.47
C HIS A 150 21.94 4.11 5.26
N GLU A 151 21.73 2.82 4.97
CA GLU A 151 22.20 2.20 3.74
C GLU A 151 21.38 2.71 2.55
N SER A 152 22.06 3.28 1.56
CA SER A 152 21.41 3.67 0.31
C SER A 152 21.06 2.42 -0.50
N HIS A 153 19.79 2.31 -0.88
CA HIS A 153 19.26 1.28 -1.75
C HIS A 153 19.01 1.86 -3.14
N SER A 154 19.14 1.01 -4.15
CA SER A 154 18.80 1.37 -5.53
C SER A 154 17.65 0.52 -6.05
N VAL A 155 16.68 1.18 -6.68
CA VAL A 155 15.53 0.54 -7.34
C VAL A 155 15.38 1.08 -8.74
N THR A 156 14.79 0.29 -9.63
CA THR A 156 14.54 0.69 -11.01
C THR A 156 13.04 0.76 -11.27
N THR A 157 12.59 1.86 -11.87
CA THR A 157 11.20 2.03 -12.34
C THR A 157 11.15 2.05 -13.85
N GLU A 158 10.07 1.53 -14.43
CA GLU A 158 9.77 1.73 -15.85
C GLU A 158 9.20 3.13 -16.12
N GLN A 159 9.68 3.79 -17.18
CA GLN A 159 9.16 5.07 -17.68
C GLN A 159 9.11 5.03 -19.21
N GLY A 160 7.92 4.82 -19.77
CA GLY A 160 7.77 4.61 -21.22
C GLY A 160 8.58 3.39 -21.67
N ASP A 161 9.42 3.55 -22.69
CA ASP A 161 10.33 2.50 -23.17
C ASP A 161 11.67 2.43 -22.39
N GLY A 162 11.84 3.28 -21.37
CA GLY A 162 13.07 3.42 -20.60
C GLY A 162 12.97 2.91 -19.16
N ALA A 163 14.13 2.76 -18.53
CA ALA A 163 14.26 2.46 -17.12
C ALA A 163 14.99 3.62 -16.42
N ILE A 164 14.50 4.02 -15.24
CA ILE A 164 15.15 5.03 -14.39
C ILE A 164 15.70 4.32 -13.16
N ALA A 165 16.97 4.56 -12.84
CA ALA A 165 17.55 4.15 -11.57
C ALA A 165 17.33 5.23 -10.51
N TRP A 166 16.81 4.85 -9.36
CA TRP A 166 16.62 5.72 -8.21
C TRP A 166 17.48 5.20 -7.06
N SER A 167 18.13 6.11 -6.33
CA SER A 167 18.87 5.78 -5.11
C SER A 167 18.43 6.64 -3.93
N GLY A 168 18.33 6.02 -2.76
CA GLY A 168 18.03 6.68 -1.50
C GLY A 168 17.73 5.68 -0.39
N VAL A 169 16.99 6.12 0.62
CA VAL A 169 16.76 5.30 1.82
C VAL A 169 15.40 4.62 1.74
N PRO A 170 15.28 3.34 2.08
CA PRO A 170 13.98 2.69 2.24
C PRO A 170 13.12 3.45 3.24
N LEU A 171 11.89 3.78 2.85
CA LEU A 171 10.97 4.55 3.68
C LEU A 171 10.72 3.87 5.04
N HIS A 172 10.82 2.54 5.08
CA HIS A 172 10.67 1.74 6.29
C HIS A 172 11.76 2.00 7.33
N ASP A 173 13.00 2.26 6.92
CA ASP A 173 14.11 2.57 7.82
C ASP A 173 13.93 3.94 8.46
N LEU A 174 13.42 4.91 7.72
CA LEU A 174 13.14 6.24 8.26
C LEU A 174 11.95 6.21 9.24
N LEU A 175 10.90 5.43 8.92
CA LEU A 175 9.78 5.21 9.82
C LEU A 175 10.22 4.42 11.08
N ALA A 176 11.17 3.50 10.94
CA ALA A 176 11.78 2.77 12.05
C ALA A 176 12.40 3.69 13.09
N ASP A 177 13.22 4.62 12.63
CA ASP A 177 13.91 5.61 13.45
C ASP A 177 12.91 6.52 14.18
N ALA A 178 11.78 6.81 13.53
CA ALA A 178 10.67 7.54 14.15
C ALA A 178 9.81 6.67 15.10
N GLY A 179 10.15 5.40 15.27
CA GLY A 179 9.55 4.49 16.24
C GLY A 179 8.55 3.47 15.68
N MET A 180 8.42 3.31 14.36
CA MET A 180 7.48 2.37 13.74
C MET A 180 7.75 0.91 14.15
N PHE A 181 9.01 0.45 14.23
CA PHE A 181 9.34 -0.94 14.63
C PHE A 181 9.19 -1.23 16.12
N THR A 182 8.67 -0.29 16.91
CA THR A 182 8.09 -0.68 18.20
C THR A 182 6.71 -1.30 18.06
N MET A 183 6.13 -1.24 16.86
CA MET A 183 4.93 -1.93 16.42
C MET A 183 5.39 -3.21 15.69
N ARG A 184 5.70 -4.29 16.42
CA ARG A 184 6.43 -5.46 15.86
C ARG A 184 5.56 -6.57 15.30
N ASP A 185 4.26 -6.48 15.51
CA ASP A 185 3.34 -7.47 14.96
C ASP A 185 2.75 -6.92 13.66
N GLY A 186 2.78 -7.71 12.59
CA GLY A 186 2.16 -7.33 11.31
C GLY A 186 0.67 -6.97 11.46
N GLU A 187 0.03 -7.41 12.54
CA GLU A 187 -1.32 -7.01 12.96
C GLU A 187 -1.42 -5.53 13.36
N GLU A 188 -0.38 -4.95 13.97
CA GLU A 188 -0.36 -3.54 14.40
C GLU A 188 -0.17 -2.59 13.21
N LEU A 189 0.56 -3.01 12.17
CA LEU A 189 0.71 -2.25 10.91
C LEU A 189 -0.49 -2.43 9.98
N ALA A 190 -1.25 -3.53 10.14
CA ALA A 190 -2.32 -3.87 9.22
C ALA A 190 -3.38 -2.78 9.11
N GLN A 191 -3.60 -1.98 10.16
CA GLN A 191 -4.63 -0.94 10.20
C GLN A 191 -4.10 0.46 9.89
N LEU A 192 -2.82 0.58 9.54
CA LEU A 192 -2.16 1.87 9.40
C LEU A 192 -1.93 2.22 7.94
N ILE A 193 -1.98 3.51 7.65
CA ILE A 193 -1.59 4.09 6.38
C ILE A 193 -0.38 5.01 6.57
N VAL A 194 0.40 5.17 5.50
CA VAL A 194 1.47 6.16 5.39
C VAL A 194 1.03 7.21 4.39
N VAL A 195 1.00 8.47 4.81
CA VAL A 195 0.70 9.62 3.96
C VAL A 195 2.00 10.39 3.69
N VAL A 196 2.40 10.49 2.42
CA VAL A 196 3.59 11.23 1.99
C VAL A 196 3.14 12.49 1.27
N THR A 197 3.70 13.65 1.63
CA THR A 197 3.23 14.97 1.18
C THR A 197 4.36 15.77 0.55
N SER A 198 4.05 16.40 -0.58
CA SER A 198 4.90 17.33 -1.33
C SER A 198 4.70 18.78 -0.85
N ASP A 199 5.64 19.67 -1.17
CA ASP A 199 5.57 21.09 -0.78
C ASP A 199 4.41 21.86 -1.43
N ASP A 200 3.96 21.41 -2.59
CA ASP A 200 2.79 21.93 -3.30
C ASP A 200 1.44 21.43 -2.75
N GLY A 201 1.47 20.54 -1.75
CA GLY A 201 0.29 19.95 -1.12
C GLY A 201 -0.26 18.71 -1.80
N SER A 202 0.35 18.25 -2.90
CA SER A 202 0.09 16.93 -3.47
C SER A 202 0.52 15.83 -2.47
N TYR A 203 -0.17 14.70 -2.43
CA TYR A 203 0.15 13.63 -1.49
C TYR A 203 -0.20 12.24 -2.03
N VAL A 204 0.46 11.24 -1.46
CA VAL A 204 0.26 9.82 -1.78
C VAL A 204 -0.08 9.07 -0.49
N VAL A 205 -1.03 8.14 -0.59
CA VAL A 205 -1.40 7.21 0.48
C VAL A 205 -0.86 5.82 0.15
N LEU A 206 -0.20 5.24 1.14
CA LEU A 206 0.28 3.88 1.13
C LEU A 206 -0.33 3.11 2.30
N ALA A 207 -0.60 1.81 2.14
CA ALA A 207 -0.83 0.95 3.32
C ALA A 207 0.51 0.79 4.06
N ALA A 208 0.56 0.94 5.39
CA ALA A 208 1.85 0.80 6.11
C ALA A 208 2.48 -0.58 5.90
N SER A 209 1.65 -1.58 5.71
CA SER A 209 2.02 -2.96 5.41
C SER A 209 2.58 -3.16 3.98
N GLU A 210 2.51 -2.18 3.08
CA GLU A 210 3.20 -2.18 1.78
C GLU A 210 4.63 -1.59 1.84
N VAL A 211 5.00 -1.03 2.99
CA VAL A 211 6.29 -0.38 3.28
C VAL A 211 7.10 -1.20 4.29
N GLY A 212 6.87 -2.50 4.41
CA GLY A 212 7.60 -3.37 5.35
C GLY A 212 9.07 -3.65 4.97
N PRO A 213 9.91 -4.08 5.93
CA PRO A 213 11.28 -4.49 5.64
C PRO A 213 11.34 -5.66 4.66
N GLU A 214 10.38 -6.60 4.67
CA GLU A 214 10.34 -7.77 3.80
C GLU A 214 10.41 -7.48 2.27
N TYR A 215 10.28 -6.21 1.88
CA TYR A 215 10.41 -5.72 0.51
C TYR A 215 11.80 -5.22 0.09
N HIS A 216 12.90 -5.51 0.81
CA HIS A 216 14.24 -4.95 0.52
C HIS A 216 14.67 -4.95 -0.98
N GLN A 217 14.25 -5.93 -1.79
CA GLN A 217 14.59 -5.98 -3.23
C GLN A 217 13.74 -5.06 -4.14
N ALA A 218 12.65 -4.49 -3.63
CA ALA A 218 11.75 -3.56 -4.30
C ALA A 218 11.10 -2.62 -3.28
N ALA A 219 11.94 -2.05 -2.39
CA ALA A 219 11.49 -1.21 -1.29
C ALA A 219 10.95 0.13 -1.81
N VAL A 220 9.92 0.65 -1.14
CA VAL A 220 9.52 2.06 -1.33
C VAL A 220 10.66 2.93 -0.84
N LEU A 221 11.18 3.81 -1.69
CA LEU A 221 12.29 4.70 -1.33
C LEU A 221 11.82 6.12 -1.09
N LEU A 222 12.51 6.79 -0.17
CA LEU A 222 12.71 8.22 -0.26
C LEU A 222 14.05 8.47 -0.97
N ALA A 223 13.97 8.66 -2.28
CA ALA A 223 15.11 8.84 -3.16
C ALA A 223 15.73 10.23 -3.01
N SER A 224 17.06 10.31 -3.14
CA SER A 224 17.84 11.55 -3.23
C SER A 224 18.60 11.66 -4.55
N GLU A 225 18.62 10.60 -5.36
CA GLU A 225 19.28 10.56 -6.66
C GLU A 225 18.42 9.87 -7.72
N ARG A 226 18.61 10.32 -8.96
CA ARG A 226 18.07 9.76 -10.19
C ARG A 226 19.21 9.58 -11.19
N ASP A 227 19.35 8.37 -11.72
CA ASP A 227 20.40 7.99 -12.68
C ASP A 227 21.82 8.42 -12.23
N GLY A 228 22.09 8.25 -10.92
CA GLY A 228 23.37 8.61 -10.28
C GLY A 228 23.63 10.11 -10.14
N SER A 229 22.62 10.94 -10.38
CA SER A 229 22.70 12.40 -10.23
C SER A 229 21.69 12.90 -9.20
N THR A 230 21.93 14.08 -8.63
CA THR A 230 20.93 14.75 -7.79
C THR A 230 19.63 14.99 -8.55
N LEU A 231 18.50 14.93 -7.84
CA LEU A 231 17.15 14.99 -8.39
C LEU A 231 16.75 16.27 -9.15
N GLY A 232 17.48 17.38 -9.01
CA GLY A 232 17.19 18.64 -9.72
C GLY A 232 15.81 19.20 -9.38
N ASP A 233 14.94 19.33 -10.38
CA ASP A 233 13.59 19.92 -10.24
C ASP A 233 12.67 19.09 -9.32
N ASP A 234 12.93 17.78 -9.20
CA ASP A 234 12.21 16.88 -8.28
C ASP A 234 12.52 17.19 -6.80
N GLY A 235 13.40 18.15 -6.52
CA GLY A 235 13.75 18.59 -5.17
C GLY A 235 14.70 17.62 -4.47
N PRO A 236 15.04 17.87 -3.20
CA PRO A 236 16.04 17.07 -2.48
C PRO A 236 15.59 15.64 -2.18
N LEU A 237 14.28 15.38 -2.14
CA LEU A 237 13.71 14.08 -1.79
C LEU A 237 12.50 13.78 -2.69
N CYS A 238 12.43 12.56 -3.21
CA CYS A 238 11.36 12.05 -4.07
C CYS A 238 10.87 10.69 -3.56
N LEU A 239 9.56 10.51 -3.40
CA LEU A 239 8.98 9.19 -3.13
C LEU A 239 9.03 8.35 -4.40
N VAL A 240 9.52 7.12 -4.28
CA VAL A 240 9.56 6.15 -5.38
C VAL A 240 8.93 4.84 -4.92
N VAL A 241 7.88 4.41 -5.62
CA VAL A 241 7.20 3.13 -5.40
C VAL A 241 7.54 2.21 -6.58
N PRO A 242 8.57 1.35 -6.47
CA PRO A 242 9.20 0.73 -7.65
C PRO A 242 8.37 -0.37 -8.32
N TYR A 243 7.34 -0.85 -7.63
CA TYR A 243 6.44 -1.89 -8.12
C TYR A 243 5.17 -1.33 -8.77
N ASP A 244 5.02 0.00 -8.81
CA ASP A 244 3.95 0.65 -9.56
C ASP A 244 4.31 0.72 -11.05
N ARG A 245 3.31 0.49 -11.89
CA ARG A 245 3.35 0.75 -13.33
C ARG A 245 3.53 2.25 -13.56
N THR A 246 4.40 2.57 -14.50
CA THR A 246 4.61 3.95 -14.99
C THR A 246 4.88 4.95 -13.86
N SER A 247 5.42 4.48 -12.72
CA SER A 247 5.71 5.32 -11.55
C SER A 247 4.49 6.09 -11.03
N ALA A 248 3.29 5.48 -11.04
CA ALA A 248 2.03 6.15 -10.74
C ALA A 248 2.02 6.92 -9.40
N ARG A 249 2.66 6.38 -8.34
CA ARG A 249 2.76 7.06 -7.04
C ARG A 249 4.11 7.74 -6.78
N ARG A 250 4.86 8.11 -7.83
CA ARG A 250 6.08 8.91 -7.65
C ARG A 250 5.72 10.33 -7.25
N LEU A 251 6.19 10.77 -6.09
CA LEU A 251 5.92 12.12 -5.57
C LEU A 251 7.22 12.90 -5.40
N ALA A 252 7.38 13.97 -6.17
CA ALA A 252 8.53 14.86 -6.05
C ALA A 252 8.43 15.77 -4.81
N ARG A 253 9.55 16.39 -4.44
CA ARG A 253 9.63 17.50 -3.48
C ARG A 253 8.98 17.17 -2.14
N VAL A 254 9.23 15.94 -1.65
CA VAL A 254 8.64 15.44 -0.40
C VAL A 254 9.08 16.28 0.78
N VAL A 255 8.11 16.71 1.59
CA VAL A 255 8.33 17.52 2.81
C VAL A 255 7.90 16.80 4.09
N SER A 256 6.91 15.91 4.03
CA SER A 256 6.51 15.14 5.19
C SER A 256 6.01 13.73 4.89
N VAL A 257 6.17 12.86 5.89
CA VAL A 257 5.65 11.50 5.95
C VAL A 257 4.89 11.37 7.27
N SER A 258 3.68 10.84 7.23
CA SER A 258 2.85 10.64 8.43
C SER A 258 2.29 9.24 8.47
N LEU A 259 2.55 8.51 9.56
CA LEU A 259 1.85 7.27 9.88
C LEU A 259 0.51 7.60 10.55
N ARG A 260 -0.59 6.99 10.11
CA ARG A 260 -1.92 7.26 10.66
C ARG A 260 -2.74 5.99 10.75
N THR A 261 -3.65 5.94 11.70
CA THR A 261 -4.74 4.96 11.71
C THR A 261 -5.64 5.16 10.49
N GLY A 262 -5.96 4.07 9.80
CA GLY A 262 -6.95 4.02 8.72
C GLY A 262 -8.37 3.76 9.21
#